data_AF-A0A517XN83-F1
#
_entry.id   AF-A0A517XN83-F1
#
_cell.length_a   1.000
_cell.length_b   1.000
_cell.length_c   1.000
_cell.angle_alpha   90.00
_cell.angle_beta   90.00
_cell.angle_gamma   90.00
#
_symmetry.space_group_name_H-M   'P 1'
#
loop_
_entity.id
_entity.type
_entity.pdbx_description
1 polymer ?
#
loop_
_entity_poly.entity_id
_entity_poly.type
_entity_poly.pdbx_seq_one_letter_code
_entity_poly.pdbx_strand_id
1 'polypeptide(L)'
;MTDRVVELLGRRYPSHHHLLRVARQWNRGSDPADLDAAGDLLAAITAPDRYPTALHLWFERAFNLIRRGRPADAEDLLADVDRRFGGRLDEDTYCLWARLPKDRGHIHLDDGLSRPAGDPGRNLAFELADEQYATAAGRYRRACEPPGSGYPAVNVAFLVFVRAALALARGRLPASEALAAEARQRAEALLAPDLARARRQADDHIWHLATRGEAAAILGRWDDAVAHYHVAASHPDAQPHHPQSMGGQLRRVTQAHGLLGQPVPADLHGRLPPLSPFLRPTAGD
;
A
#
# COMPACT_ATOMS: atom_id res chain seq x y z
N MET A 1 16.63 -15.62 20.56
CA MET A 1 15.49 -16.51 20.87
C MET A 1 15.16 -16.40 22.34
N THR A 2 14.00 -15.83 22.66
CA THR A 2 13.54 -15.63 24.04
C THR A 2 13.05 -16.94 24.67
N ASP A 3 13.05 -17.04 26.00
CA ASP A 3 12.58 -18.24 26.73
C ASP A 3 11.13 -18.60 26.37
N ARG A 4 10.28 -17.57 26.15
CA ARG A 4 8.88 -17.75 25.70
C ARG A 4 8.80 -18.45 24.34
N VAL A 5 9.71 -18.11 23.41
CA VAL A 5 9.76 -18.75 22.09
C VAL A 5 10.27 -20.18 22.20
N VAL A 6 11.30 -20.42 23.02
CA VAL A 6 11.82 -21.78 23.29
C VAL A 6 10.71 -22.66 23.86
N GLU A 7 9.97 -22.17 24.87
CA GLU A 7 8.87 -22.90 25.50
C GLU A 7 7.77 -23.24 24.49
N LEU A 8 7.36 -22.26 23.66
CA LEU A 8 6.37 -22.51 22.62
C LEU A 8 6.87 -23.56 21.62
N LEU A 9 8.09 -23.44 21.11
CA LEU A 9 8.62 -24.35 20.09
C LEU A 9 8.85 -25.78 20.60
N GLY A 10 9.05 -25.94 21.92
CA GLY A 10 9.17 -27.25 22.59
C GLY A 10 7.85 -28.01 22.72
N ARG A 11 6.71 -27.34 22.55
CA ARG A 11 5.39 -28.00 22.53
C ARG A 11 5.12 -28.61 21.14
N ARG A 12 4.42 -29.75 21.13
CA ARG A 12 3.94 -30.37 19.88
C ARG A 12 2.63 -29.70 19.46
N TYR A 13 2.62 -29.13 18.25
CA TYR A 13 1.40 -28.62 17.62
C TYR A 13 1.06 -29.44 16.39
N PRO A 14 -0.24 -29.70 16.14
CA PRO A 14 -0.68 -30.43 14.96
C PRO A 14 -0.48 -29.64 13.66
N SER A 15 -0.37 -28.31 13.74
CA SER A 15 -0.17 -27.42 12.59
C SER A 15 0.50 -26.09 12.99
N HIS A 16 0.95 -25.34 11.99
CA HIS A 16 1.55 -24.01 12.18
C HIS A 16 0.52 -22.93 12.59
N HIS A 17 -0.78 -23.18 12.46
CA HIS A 17 -1.81 -22.16 12.69
C HIS A 17 -1.80 -21.58 14.11
N HIS A 18 -1.52 -22.41 15.12
CA HIS A 18 -1.42 -21.92 16.49
C HIS A 18 -0.23 -20.97 16.67
N LEU A 19 0.95 -21.37 16.19
CA LEU A 19 2.17 -20.57 16.26
C LEU A 19 2.02 -19.26 15.48
N LEU A 20 1.41 -19.32 14.30
CA LEU A 20 1.08 -18.15 13.50
C LEU A 20 0.16 -17.19 14.24
N ARG A 21 -0.91 -17.69 14.88
CA ARG A 21 -1.84 -16.85 15.65
C ARG A 21 -1.12 -16.10 16.78
N VAL A 22 -0.23 -16.79 17.49
CA VAL A 22 0.60 -16.18 18.55
C VAL A 22 1.53 -15.12 17.95
N ALA A 23 2.27 -15.46 16.88
CA ALA A 23 3.14 -14.51 16.19
C ALA A 23 2.37 -13.28 15.71
N ARG A 24 1.17 -13.44 15.13
CA ARG A 24 0.32 -12.35 14.66
C ARG A 24 -0.11 -11.41 15.78
N GLN A 25 -0.49 -11.98 16.93
CA GLN A 25 -0.88 -11.22 18.12
C GLN A 25 0.30 -10.36 18.60
N TRP A 26 1.47 -10.97 18.76
CA TRP A 26 2.69 -10.26 19.16
C TRP A 26 3.11 -9.19 18.14
N ASN A 27 3.07 -9.51 16.85
CA ASN A 27 3.51 -8.62 15.76
C ASN A 27 2.62 -7.37 15.61
N ARG A 28 1.33 -7.50 15.94
CA ARG A 28 0.34 -6.40 15.91
C ARG A 28 0.18 -5.71 17.26
N GLY A 29 0.82 -6.21 18.31
CA GLY A 29 0.88 -5.58 19.62
C GLY A 29 1.72 -4.30 19.63
N SER A 30 1.67 -3.59 20.76
CA SER A 30 2.45 -2.37 21.01
C SER A 30 3.73 -2.62 21.80
N ASP A 31 3.91 -3.81 22.39
CA ASP A 31 5.10 -4.17 23.17
C ASP A 31 6.28 -4.52 22.25
N PRO A 32 7.41 -3.78 22.30
CA PRO A 32 8.61 -4.08 21.53
C PRO A 32 9.16 -5.49 21.80
N ALA A 33 9.06 -6.01 23.03
CA ALA A 33 9.57 -7.33 23.37
C ALA A 33 8.75 -8.45 22.69
N ASP A 34 7.43 -8.27 22.60
CA ASP A 34 6.57 -9.16 21.82
C ASP A 34 6.91 -9.08 20.32
N LEU A 35 7.19 -7.88 19.79
CA LEU A 35 7.57 -7.72 18.39
C LEU A 35 8.86 -8.46 18.04
N ASP A 36 9.87 -8.42 18.93
CA ASP A 36 11.10 -9.18 18.77
C ASP A 36 10.86 -10.70 18.93
N ALA A 37 10.07 -11.12 19.93
CA ALA A 37 9.70 -12.52 20.11
C ALA A 37 8.93 -13.09 18.91
N ALA A 38 8.07 -12.29 18.27
CA ALA A 38 7.41 -12.65 17.02
C ALA A 38 8.41 -12.90 15.89
N GLY A 39 9.43 -12.04 15.76
CA GLY A 39 10.49 -12.21 14.77
C GLY A 39 11.26 -13.51 14.97
N ASP A 40 11.67 -13.80 16.20
CA ASP A 40 12.35 -15.06 16.57
C ASP A 40 11.47 -16.28 16.27
N LEU A 41 10.20 -16.24 16.66
CA LEU A 41 9.24 -17.32 16.40
C LEU A 41 9.04 -17.55 14.90
N LEU A 42 8.81 -16.48 14.14
CA LEU A 42 8.59 -16.53 12.68
C LEU A 42 9.82 -17.07 11.95
N ALA A 43 11.03 -16.66 12.37
CA ALA A 43 12.27 -17.20 11.82
C ALA A 43 12.40 -18.71 12.08
N ALA A 44 12.10 -19.17 13.29
CA ALA A 44 12.19 -20.58 13.65
C ALA A 44 11.14 -21.45 12.93
N ILE A 45 9.91 -20.98 12.75
CA ILE A 45 8.85 -21.78 12.09
C ILE A 45 8.96 -21.77 10.56
N THR A 46 9.62 -20.76 9.97
CA THR A 46 9.93 -20.72 8.52
C THR A 46 11.23 -21.43 8.15
N ALA A 47 11.93 -22.03 9.13
CA ALA A 47 13.14 -22.79 8.89
C ALA A 47 12.87 -24.01 7.98
N PRO A 48 13.90 -24.48 7.22
CA PRO A 48 13.75 -25.58 6.25
C PRO A 48 13.18 -26.88 6.81
N ASP A 49 13.39 -27.15 8.09
CA ASP A 49 13.00 -28.38 8.79
C ASP A 49 11.61 -28.30 9.45
N ARG A 50 10.90 -27.17 9.31
CA ARG A 50 9.61 -26.95 10.00
C ARG A 50 8.44 -26.73 9.04
N TYR A 51 8.14 -25.48 8.66
CA TYR A 51 7.03 -25.16 7.76
C TYR A 51 7.44 -24.25 6.59
N PRO A 52 8.46 -24.60 5.81
CA PRO A 52 9.04 -23.67 4.86
C PRO A 52 8.18 -23.45 3.60
N THR A 53 7.14 -24.26 3.40
CA THR A 53 6.19 -24.16 2.27
C THR A 53 4.95 -23.33 2.60
N ALA A 54 4.76 -22.91 3.85
CA ALA A 54 3.61 -22.13 4.27
C ALA A 54 3.82 -20.64 3.97
N LEU A 55 3.39 -20.18 2.78
CA LEU A 55 3.63 -18.82 2.29
C LEU A 55 3.21 -17.71 3.28
N HIS A 56 2.05 -17.84 3.90
CA HIS A 56 1.55 -16.83 4.83
C HIS A 56 2.42 -16.67 6.11
N LEU A 57 3.28 -17.64 6.46
CA LEU A 57 4.28 -17.46 7.52
C LEU A 57 5.40 -16.51 7.07
N TRP A 58 5.80 -16.62 5.80
CA TRP A 58 6.78 -15.73 5.19
C TRP A 58 6.26 -14.30 5.05
N PHE A 59 4.98 -14.14 4.68
CA PHE A 59 4.28 -12.85 4.72
C PHE A 59 4.39 -12.21 6.11
N GLU A 60 4.00 -12.92 7.17
CA GLU A 60 4.04 -12.37 8.52
C GLU A 60 5.47 -12.06 8.99
N ARG A 61 6.46 -12.85 8.56
CA ARG A 61 7.88 -12.58 8.81
C ARG A 61 8.35 -11.30 8.15
N ALA A 62 8.01 -11.09 6.87
CA ALA A 62 8.33 -9.85 6.17
C ALA A 62 7.62 -8.64 6.80
N PHE A 63 6.35 -8.81 7.18
CA PHE A 63 5.59 -7.77 7.90
C PHE A 63 6.22 -7.42 9.25
N ASN A 64 6.72 -8.42 10.00
CA ASN A 64 7.47 -8.21 11.24
C ASN A 64 8.76 -7.41 11.03
N LEU A 65 9.54 -7.72 9.99
CA LEU A 65 10.74 -6.96 9.65
C LEU A 65 10.42 -5.49 9.38
N ILE A 66 9.34 -5.21 8.63
CA ILE A 66 8.88 -3.84 8.38
C ILE A 66 8.51 -3.13 9.69
N ARG A 67 7.74 -3.81 10.56
CA ARG A 67 7.34 -3.27 11.88
C ARG A 67 8.55 -2.97 12.78
N ARG A 68 9.64 -3.72 12.65
CA ARG A 68 10.91 -3.51 13.37
C ARG A 68 11.83 -2.45 12.71
N GLY A 69 11.35 -1.73 11.71
CA GLY A 69 12.15 -0.72 11.00
C GLY A 69 13.24 -1.33 10.11
N ARG A 70 13.05 -2.57 9.64
CA ARG A 70 13.97 -3.31 8.77
C ARG A 70 13.38 -3.58 7.38
N PRO A 71 12.97 -2.56 6.61
CA PRO A 71 12.31 -2.74 5.32
C PRO A 71 13.24 -3.33 4.24
N ALA A 72 14.55 -3.06 4.30
CA ALA A 72 15.53 -3.65 3.38
C ALA A 72 15.60 -5.18 3.54
N ASP A 73 15.73 -5.67 4.78
CA ASP A 73 15.70 -7.11 5.07
C ASP A 73 14.37 -7.76 4.66
N ALA A 74 13.25 -7.03 4.81
CA ALA A 74 11.94 -7.51 4.36
C ALA A 74 11.88 -7.66 2.83
N GLU A 75 12.48 -6.72 2.09
CA GLU A 75 12.56 -6.78 0.63
C GLU A 75 13.42 -7.95 0.16
N ASP A 76 14.59 -8.16 0.77
CA ASP A 76 15.48 -9.28 0.48
C ASP A 76 14.78 -10.62 0.77
N LEU A 77 14.08 -10.70 1.91
CA LEU A 77 13.27 -11.87 2.26
C LEU A 77 12.18 -12.15 1.23
N LEU A 78 11.43 -11.12 0.82
CA LEU A 78 10.35 -11.28 -0.17
C LEU A 78 10.88 -11.66 -1.56
N ALA A 79 12.05 -11.13 -1.95
CA ALA A 79 12.73 -11.54 -3.18
C ALA A 79 13.16 -13.01 -3.13
N ASP A 80 13.66 -13.48 -1.99
CA ASP A 80 13.99 -14.89 -1.79
C ASP A 80 12.76 -15.79 -1.82
N VAL A 81 11.68 -15.36 -1.17
CA VAL A 81 10.39 -16.06 -1.17
C VAL A 81 9.82 -16.13 -2.60
N ASP A 82 9.87 -15.06 -3.40
CA ASP A 82 9.44 -15.10 -4.81
C ASP A 82 10.21 -16.14 -5.61
N ARG A 83 11.55 -16.21 -5.45
CA ARG A 83 12.37 -17.26 -6.09
C ARG A 83 11.97 -18.65 -5.61
N ARG A 84 11.83 -18.85 -4.30
CA ARG A 84 11.50 -20.13 -3.68
C ARG A 84 10.14 -20.67 -4.13
N PHE A 85 9.16 -19.79 -4.30
CA PHE A 85 7.81 -20.15 -4.75
C PHE A 85 7.64 -20.07 -6.28
N GLY A 86 8.73 -19.82 -7.02
CA GLY A 86 8.74 -19.79 -8.48
C GLY A 86 7.86 -18.68 -9.05
N GLY A 87 7.82 -17.52 -8.40
CA GLY A 87 7.03 -16.39 -8.82
C GLY A 87 5.51 -16.53 -8.61
N ARG A 88 5.08 -17.44 -7.74
CA ARG A 88 3.66 -17.71 -7.43
C ARG A 88 3.34 -17.34 -6.00
N LEU A 89 3.39 -16.05 -5.69
CA LEU A 89 2.96 -15.54 -4.39
C LEU A 89 1.46 -15.25 -4.40
N ASP A 90 0.87 -15.19 -3.21
CA ASP A 90 -0.50 -14.72 -3.04
C ASP A 90 -0.58 -13.18 -3.15
N GLU A 91 -1.81 -12.70 -3.28
CA GLU A 91 -2.14 -11.29 -3.42
C GLU A 91 -1.57 -10.44 -2.28
N ASP A 92 -1.75 -10.88 -1.04
CA ASP A 92 -1.29 -10.15 0.16
C ASP A 92 0.23 -10.00 0.17
N THR A 93 0.96 -11.06 -0.18
CA THR A 93 2.42 -11.05 -0.25
C THR A 93 2.93 -10.11 -1.34
N TYR A 94 2.33 -10.12 -2.53
CA TYR A 94 2.69 -9.13 -3.55
C TYR A 94 2.35 -7.71 -3.13
N CYS A 95 1.21 -7.49 -2.47
CA CYS A 95 0.82 -6.17 -2.00
C CYS A 95 1.78 -5.63 -0.93
N LEU A 96 2.17 -6.47 0.04
CA LEU A 96 3.18 -6.11 1.03
C LEU A 96 4.51 -5.76 0.38
N TRP A 97 4.93 -6.55 -0.62
CA TRP A 97 6.17 -6.30 -1.34
C TRP A 97 6.13 -5.05 -2.22
N ALA A 98 4.98 -4.74 -2.81
CA ALA A 98 4.75 -3.53 -3.58
C ALA A 98 4.72 -2.27 -2.71
N ARG A 99 4.28 -2.40 -1.45
CA ARG A 99 4.25 -1.28 -0.49
C ARG A 99 5.63 -0.72 -0.18
N LEU A 100 6.67 -1.56 -0.11
CA LEU A 100 8.04 -1.11 0.19
C LEU A 100 8.56 -0.03 -0.77
N PRO A 101 8.61 -0.25 -2.10
CA PRO A 101 9.01 0.78 -3.04
C PRO A 101 7.95 1.89 -3.13
N LYS A 102 6.65 1.62 -2.96
CA LYS A 102 5.63 2.70 -2.89
C LYS A 102 5.96 3.71 -1.78
N ASP A 103 6.30 3.24 -0.59
CA ASP A 103 6.64 4.10 0.54
C ASP A 103 7.96 4.87 0.31
N ARG A 104 8.96 4.27 -0.35
CA ARG A 104 10.15 5.01 -0.82
C ARG A 104 9.82 6.07 -1.87
N GLY A 105 8.95 5.74 -2.82
CA GLY A 105 8.46 6.69 -3.84
C GLY A 105 7.76 7.89 -3.21
N HIS A 106 7.00 7.68 -2.14
CA HIS A 106 6.39 8.76 -1.36
C HIS A 106 7.44 9.70 -0.75
N ILE A 107 8.52 9.16 -0.18
CA ILE A 107 9.61 9.94 0.42
C ILE A 107 10.28 10.81 -0.67
N HIS A 108 10.61 10.22 -1.82
CA HIS A 108 11.22 10.97 -2.92
C HIS A 108 10.27 12.01 -3.55
N LEU A 109 8.98 11.71 -3.62
CA LEU A 109 7.98 12.69 -4.07
C LEU A 109 7.92 13.88 -3.10
N ASP A 110 7.91 13.64 -1.79
CA ASP A 110 7.92 14.72 -0.80
C ASP A 110 9.20 15.58 -0.90
N ASP A 111 10.37 14.96 -1.02
CA ASP A 111 11.64 15.67 -1.24
C ASP A 111 11.64 16.52 -2.52
N GLY A 112 11.07 16.00 -3.61
CA GLY A 112 10.92 16.76 -4.85
C GLY A 112 9.94 17.91 -4.73
N LEU A 113 8.82 17.72 -4.04
CA LEU A 113 7.81 18.76 -3.81
C LEU A 113 8.28 19.87 -2.87
N SER A 114 9.17 19.57 -1.91
CA SER A 114 9.73 20.57 -1.01
C SER A 114 10.79 21.47 -1.66
N ARG A 115 11.21 21.16 -2.89
CA ARG A 115 12.24 21.91 -3.61
C ARG A 115 11.64 22.91 -4.61
N PRO A 116 12.27 24.09 -4.80
CA PRO A 116 11.81 25.07 -5.79
C PRO A 116 11.71 24.50 -7.21
N ALA A 117 10.85 25.08 -8.03
CA ALA A 117 10.82 24.77 -9.46
C ALA A 117 12.17 25.15 -10.11
N GLY A 118 12.69 24.28 -10.97
CA GLY A 118 13.99 24.47 -11.64
C GLY A 118 15.21 23.95 -10.85
N ASP A 119 15.05 23.55 -9.59
CA ASP A 119 16.11 22.92 -8.81
C ASP A 119 16.51 21.54 -9.43
N PRO A 120 17.79 21.28 -9.74
CA PRO A 120 18.21 19.98 -10.30
C PRO A 120 17.90 18.79 -9.38
N GLY A 121 17.98 19.00 -8.07
CA GLY A 121 17.63 18.00 -7.05
C GLY A 121 16.14 17.66 -7.05
N ARG A 122 15.26 18.59 -7.41
CA ARG A 122 13.83 18.29 -7.60
C ARG A 122 13.61 17.26 -8.71
N ASN A 123 14.28 17.43 -9.85
CA ASN A 123 14.16 16.50 -10.97
C ASN A 123 14.72 15.12 -10.63
N LEU A 124 15.84 15.06 -9.89
CA LEU A 124 16.39 13.80 -9.39
C LEU A 124 15.44 13.11 -8.41
N ALA A 125 14.84 13.85 -7.48
CA ALA A 125 13.88 13.29 -6.53
C ALA A 125 12.63 12.74 -7.26
N PHE A 126 12.12 13.47 -8.26
CA PHE A 126 11.02 12.97 -9.11
C PHE A 126 11.39 11.76 -9.96
N GLU A 127 12.65 11.65 -10.40
CA GLU A 127 13.16 10.45 -11.06
C GLU A 127 13.14 9.23 -10.16
N LEU A 128 13.73 9.36 -8.98
CA LEU A 128 13.75 8.29 -7.97
C LEU A 128 12.33 7.90 -7.56
N ALA A 129 11.42 8.86 -7.41
CA ALA A 129 10.01 8.59 -7.13
C ALA A 129 9.36 7.75 -8.24
N ASP A 130 9.53 8.13 -9.51
CA ASP A 130 8.97 7.41 -10.66
C ASP A 130 9.50 5.97 -10.75
N GLU A 131 10.80 5.77 -10.54
CA GLU A 131 11.42 4.43 -10.52
C GLU A 131 10.80 3.54 -9.43
N GLN A 132 10.70 4.06 -8.20
CA GLN A 132 10.10 3.32 -7.09
C GLN A 132 8.61 3.02 -7.35
N TYR A 133 7.85 3.98 -7.87
CA TYR A 133 6.44 3.74 -8.22
C TYR A 133 6.29 2.76 -9.39
N ALA A 134 7.22 2.74 -10.35
CA ALA A 134 7.22 1.76 -11.44
C ALA A 134 7.43 0.34 -10.89
N THR A 135 8.40 0.17 -9.98
CA THR A 135 8.63 -1.12 -9.28
C THR A 135 7.39 -1.54 -8.49
N ALA A 136 6.80 -0.63 -7.72
CA ALA A 136 5.57 -0.90 -6.96
C ALA A 136 4.41 -1.32 -7.87
N ALA A 137 4.20 -0.61 -8.98
CA ALA A 137 3.13 -0.90 -9.93
C ALA A 137 3.30 -2.27 -10.59
N GLY A 138 4.54 -2.66 -10.92
CA GLY A 138 4.84 -4.01 -11.41
C GLY A 138 4.43 -5.10 -10.42
N ARG A 139 4.74 -4.93 -9.14
CA ARG A 139 4.37 -5.89 -8.08
C ARG A 139 2.85 -5.93 -7.84
N TYR A 140 2.18 -4.78 -7.80
CA TYR A 140 0.71 -4.77 -7.70
C TYR A 140 0.02 -5.38 -8.93
N ARG A 141 0.58 -5.23 -10.14
CA ARG A 141 0.04 -5.92 -11.33
C ARG A 141 0.10 -7.43 -11.20
N ARG A 142 1.17 -7.99 -10.62
CA ARG A 142 1.24 -9.43 -10.31
C ARG A 142 0.19 -9.84 -9.26
N ALA A 143 -0.06 -8.98 -8.27
CA ALA A 143 -1.15 -9.19 -7.30
C ALA A 143 -2.55 -9.18 -7.94
N CYS A 144 -2.72 -8.60 -9.13
CA CYS A 144 -3.98 -8.61 -9.88
C CYS A 144 -4.19 -9.88 -10.74
N GLU A 145 -3.18 -10.74 -10.90
CA GLU A 145 -3.31 -11.96 -11.71
C GLU A 145 -4.40 -12.91 -11.17
N PRO A 146 -4.54 -13.12 -9.85
CA PRO A 146 -5.74 -13.74 -9.30
C PRO A 146 -6.96 -12.82 -9.52
N PRO A 147 -8.01 -13.29 -10.22
CA PRO A 147 -9.19 -12.47 -10.46
C PRO A 147 -9.90 -12.10 -9.15
N GLY A 148 -10.37 -10.85 -9.05
CA GLY A 148 -11.36 -10.44 -8.05
C GLY A 148 -10.91 -9.46 -6.97
N SER A 149 -9.64 -9.02 -6.94
CA SER A 149 -9.21 -8.03 -5.95
C SER A 149 -9.10 -6.61 -6.49
N GLY A 150 -9.96 -5.74 -5.96
CA GLY A 150 -9.93 -4.31 -6.25
C GLY A 150 -8.76 -3.57 -5.60
N TYR A 151 -8.22 -4.10 -4.50
CA TYR A 151 -7.16 -3.43 -3.72
C TYR A 151 -5.83 -3.28 -4.50
N PRO A 152 -5.23 -4.33 -5.07
CA PRO A 152 -4.04 -4.16 -5.89
C PRO A 152 -4.35 -3.34 -7.16
N ALA A 153 -5.52 -3.53 -7.76
CA ALA A 153 -5.91 -2.84 -8.98
C ALA A 153 -6.00 -1.31 -8.80
N VAL A 154 -6.54 -0.83 -7.68
CA VAL A 154 -6.56 0.62 -7.39
C VAL A 154 -5.17 1.16 -7.10
N ASN A 155 -4.32 0.39 -6.44
CA ASN A 155 -2.93 0.77 -6.25
C ASN A 155 -2.18 0.88 -7.60
N VAL A 156 -2.46 0.02 -8.58
CA VAL A 156 -1.90 0.19 -9.93
C VAL A 156 -2.40 1.49 -10.56
N ALA A 157 -3.72 1.75 -10.55
CA ALA A 157 -4.29 2.97 -11.12
C ALA A 157 -3.67 4.23 -10.48
N PHE A 158 -3.58 4.24 -9.15
CA PHE A 158 -2.96 5.28 -8.35
C PHE A 158 -1.49 5.52 -8.73
N LEU A 159 -0.67 4.47 -8.74
CA LEU A 159 0.75 4.60 -9.04
C LEU A 159 0.98 5.08 -10.47
N VAL A 160 0.21 4.55 -11.43
CA VAL A 160 0.29 4.98 -12.83
C VAL A 160 -0.13 6.46 -12.96
N PHE A 161 -1.15 6.91 -12.22
CA PHE A 161 -1.56 8.31 -12.19
C PHE A 161 -0.48 9.25 -11.65
N VAL A 162 0.12 8.90 -10.50
CA VAL A 162 1.21 9.70 -9.92
C VAL A 162 2.42 9.73 -10.84
N ARG A 163 2.73 8.63 -11.53
CA ARG A 163 3.81 8.58 -12.52
C ARG A 163 3.53 9.45 -13.74
N ALA A 164 2.27 9.57 -14.18
CA ALA A 164 1.90 10.52 -15.23
C ALA A 164 2.23 11.96 -14.79
N ALA A 165 1.85 12.32 -13.57
CA ALA A 165 2.14 13.63 -13.00
C ALA A 165 3.65 13.93 -12.90
N LEU A 166 4.44 12.94 -12.46
CA LEU A 166 5.90 13.04 -12.44
C LEU A 166 6.51 13.18 -13.84
N ALA A 167 6.00 12.44 -14.82
CA ALA A 167 6.44 12.54 -16.20
C ALA A 167 6.19 13.95 -16.77
N LEU A 168 5.02 14.54 -16.52
CA LEU A 168 4.72 15.91 -16.95
C LEU A 168 5.65 16.92 -16.28
N ALA A 169 5.82 16.82 -14.96
CA ALA A 169 6.68 17.72 -14.18
C ALA A 169 8.14 17.71 -14.65
N ARG A 170 8.57 16.62 -15.30
CA ARG A 170 9.91 16.43 -15.88
C ARG A 170 9.96 16.74 -17.39
N GLY A 171 8.91 17.32 -17.97
CA GLY A 171 8.85 17.69 -19.39
C GLY A 171 8.64 16.50 -20.35
N ARG A 172 8.22 15.33 -19.86
CA ARG A 172 8.03 14.12 -20.68
C ARG A 172 6.56 13.95 -21.08
N LEU A 173 6.04 14.89 -21.86
CA LEU A 173 4.61 14.97 -22.21
C LEU A 173 4.03 13.66 -22.80
N PRO A 174 4.63 13.01 -23.82
CA PRO A 174 4.05 11.78 -24.38
C PRO A 174 3.94 10.64 -23.36
N ALA A 175 4.93 10.52 -22.47
CA ALA A 175 4.90 9.51 -21.40
C ALA A 175 3.81 9.83 -20.37
N SER A 176 3.64 11.11 -20.02
CA SER A 176 2.56 11.57 -19.14
C SER A 176 1.19 11.22 -19.72
N GLU A 177 0.94 11.53 -20.99
CA GLU A 177 -0.35 11.27 -21.64
C GLU A 177 -0.68 9.78 -21.68
N ALA A 178 0.29 8.93 -22.05
CA ALA A 178 0.11 7.48 -22.07
C ALA A 178 -0.21 6.91 -20.68
N LEU A 179 0.53 7.36 -19.65
CA LEU A 179 0.29 6.94 -18.27
C LEU A 179 -1.07 7.46 -17.76
N ALA A 180 -1.44 8.71 -18.05
CA ALA A 180 -2.73 9.26 -17.63
C ALA A 180 -3.91 8.50 -18.27
N ALA A 181 -3.79 8.13 -19.55
CA ALA A 181 -4.78 7.29 -20.24
C ALA A 181 -4.90 5.89 -19.60
N GLU A 182 -3.77 5.24 -19.29
CA GLU A 182 -3.78 3.96 -18.58
C GLU A 182 -4.42 4.08 -17.19
N ALA A 183 -4.06 5.10 -16.41
CA ALA A 183 -4.62 5.34 -15.08
C ALA A 183 -6.13 5.55 -15.14
N ARG A 184 -6.61 6.35 -16.11
CA ARG A 184 -8.03 6.60 -16.34
C ARG A 184 -8.77 5.32 -16.67
N GLN A 185 -8.29 4.53 -17.62
CA GLN A 185 -8.91 3.26 -18.00
C GLN A 185 -9.05 2.32 -16.80
N ARG A 186 -8.00 2.21 -15.98
CA ARG A 186 -8.00 1.37 -14.77
C ARG A 186 -8.98 1.90 -13.71
N ALA A 187 -9.01 3.20 -13.48
CA ALA A 187 -9.92 3.83 -12.54
C ALA A 187 -11.39 3.67 -12.97
N GLU A 188 -11.69 3.82 -14.27
CA GLU A 188 -13.04 3.58 -14.82
C GLU A 188 -13.47 2.11 -14.62
N ALA A 189 -12.58 1.15 -14.87
CA ALA A 189 -12.85 -0.27 -14.63
C ALA A 189 -13.18 -0.57 -13.14
N LEU A 190 -12.56 0.14 -12.20
CA LEU A 190 -12.81 -0.02 -10.77
C LEU A 190 -14.16 0.52 -10.30
N LEU A 191 -14.76 1.43 -11.07
CA LEU A 191 -16.08 2.01 -10.80
C LEU A 191 -17.22 1.23 -11.47
N ALA A 192 -16.92 0.29 -12.37
CA ALA A 192 -17.91 -0.51 -13.07
C ALA A 192 -18.86 -1.25 -12.08
N PRO A 193 -20.18 -1.27 -12.33
CA PRO A 193 -21.16 -1.90 -11.44
C PRO A 193 -20.93 -3.40 -11.23
N ASP A 194 -20.46 -4.09 -12.26
CA ASP A 194 -20.34 -5.55 -12.30
C ASP A 194 -19.05 -6.09 -11.69
N LEU A 195 -18.25 -5.24 -11.05
CA LEU A 195 -17.05 -5.67 -10.35
C LEU A 195 -17.45 -6.39 -9.04
N ALA A 196 -17.93 -7.62 -9.18
CA ALA A 196 -18.22 -8.53 -8.09
C ALA A 196 -16.92 -8.81 -7.32
N ARG A 197 -16.73 -8.10 -6.20
CA ARG A 197 -15.60 -8.33 -5.31
C ARG A 197 -15.99 -9.38 -4.28
N ALA A 198 -15.26 -10.49 -4.26
CA ALA A 198 -15.44 -11.51 -3.24
C ALA A 198 -15.16 -10.89 -1.86
N ARG A 199 -16.15 -10.96 -0.95
CA ARG A 199 -15.95 -10.61 0.45
C ARG A 199 -15.22 -11.77 1.14
N ARG A 200 -13.98 -11.53 1.53
CA ARG A 200 -13.07 -12.44 2.22
C ARG A 200 -12.88 -12.04 3.67
N GLN A 201 -12.91 -10.74 3.98
CA GLN A 201 -12.71 -10.18 5.32
C GLN A 201 -13.89 -9.29 5.74
N ALA A 202 -14.04 -9.08 7.05
CA ALA A 202 -15.14 -8.31 7.61
C ALA A 202 -15.13 -6.84 7.14
N ASP A 203 -13.95 -6.25 6.97
CA ASP A 203 -13.71 -4.86 6.56
C ASP A 203 -13.63 -4.66 5.04
N ASP A 204 -13.77 -5.71 4.22
CA ASP A 204 -13.68 -5.61 2.75
C ASP A 204 -14.67 -4.61 2.15
N HIS A 205 -15.82 -4.40 2.79
CA HIS A 205 -16.79 -3.41 2.34
C HIS A 205 -16.27 -1.97 2.51
N ILE A 206 -15.50 -1.69 3.56
CA ILE A 206 -14.83 -0.39 3.78
C ILE A 206 -13.82 -0.16 2.67
N TRP A 207 -12.97 -1.16 2.43
CA TRP A 207 -11.94 -1.08 1.39
C TRP A 207 -12.53 -1.03 -0.01
N HIS A 208 -13.67 -1.66 -0.24
CA HIS A 208 -14.38 -1.55 -1.50
C HIS A 208 -14.82 -0.11 -1.78
N LEU A 209 -15.46 0.54 -0.81
CA LEU A 209 -15.89 1.94 -0.91
C LEU A 209 -14.69 2.89 -1.03
N ALA A 210 -13.66 2.70 -0.20
CA ALA A 210 -12.43 3.50 -0.29
C ALA A 210 -11.76 3.38 -1.65
N THR A 211 -11.68 2.17 -2.20
CA THR A 211 -11.15 1.92 -3.55
C THR A 211 -11.94 2.70 -4.61
N ARG A 212 -13.28 2.72 -4.51
CA ARG A 212 -14.11 3.50 -5.44
C ARG A 212 -13.90 5.00 -5.25
N GLY A 213 -13.76 5.47 -4.01
CA GLY A 213 -13.43 6.86 -3.72
C GLY A 213 -12.09 7.28 -4.32
N GLU A 214 -11.06 6.44 -4.21
CA GLU A 214 -9.75 6.66 -4.80
C GLU A 214 -9.81 6.66 -6.34
N ALA A 215 -10.51 5.71 -6.95
CA ALA A 215 -10.72 5.68 -8.39
C ALA A 215 -11.46 6.93 -8.91
N ALA A 216 -12.53 7.35 -8.22
CA ALA A 216 -13.24 8.59 -8.54
C ALA A 216 -12.34 9.82 -8.44
N ALA A 217 -11.50 9.90 -7.40
CA ALA A 217 -10.53 10.99 -7.23
C ALA A 217 -9.49 11.04 -8.34
N ILE A 218 -8.96 9.88 -8.78
CA ILE A 218 -8.04 9.80 -9.94
C ILE A 218 -8.71 10.37 -11.20
N LEU A 219 -10.01 10.14 -11.39
CA LEU A 219 -10.78 10.66 -12.52
C LEU A 219 -11.20 12.13 -12.38
N GLY A 220 -10.85 12.81 -11.27
CA GLY A 220 -11.31 14.16 -10.97
C GLY A 220 -12.80 14.25 -10.65
N ARG A 221 -13.48 13.11 -10.37
CA ARG A 221 -14.89 13.06 -9.94
C ARG A 221 -14.98 13.26 -8.44
N TRP A 222 -14.67 14.48 -8.00
CA TRP A 222 -14.51 14.79 -6.58
C TRP A 222 -15.77 14.58 -5.74
N ASP A 223 -16.95 14.83 -6.31
CA ASP A 223 -18.24 14.60 -5.63
C ASP A 223 -18.47 13.11 -5.33
N ASP A 224 -18.23 12.25 -6.32
CA ASP A 224 -18.29 10.79 -6.17
C ASP A 224 -17.23 10.29 -5.17
N ALA A 225 -16.02 10.86 -5.23
CA ALA A 225 -14.94 10.50 -4.31
C ALA A 225 -15.32 10.82 -2.86
N VAL A 226 -15.84 12.02 -2.61
CA VAL A 226 -16.31 12.47 -1.30
C VAL A 226 -17.43 11.56 -0.79
N ALA A 227 -18.43 11.26 -1.62
CA ALA A 227 -19.53 10.37 -1.24
C ALA A 227 -19.02 8.98 -0.83
N HIS A 228 -18.12 8.39 -1.61
CA HIS A 228 -17.56 7.07 -1.30
C HIS A 228 -16.69 7.08 -0.03
N TYR A 229 -15.84 8.09 0.17
CA TYR A 229 -15.04 8.20 1.38
C TYR A 229 -15.89 8.41 2.64
N HIS A 230 -16.97 9.19 2.56
CA HIS A 230 -17.90 9.36 3.70
C HIS A 230 -18.48 8.04 4.17
N VAL A 231 -19.01 7.23 3.25
CA VAL A 231 -19.60 5.93 3.59
C VAL A 231 -18.53 4.98 4.14
N ALA A 232 -17.32 4.98 3.55
CA ALA A 232 -16.22 4.14 4.03
C ALA A 232 -15.76 4.53 5.44
N ALA A 233 -15.48 5.82 5.67
CA ALA A 233 -14.94 6.31 6.93
C ALA A 233 -15.97 6.29 8.08
N SER A 234 -17.25 6.38 7.76
CA SER A 234 -18.34 6.36 8.75
C SER A 234 -18.88 4.95 9.03
N HIS A 235 -18.29 3.91 8.43
CA HIS A 235 -18.76 2.55 8.64
C HIS A 235 -18.57 2.11 10.11
N PRO A 236 -19.53 1.41 10.75
CA PRO A 236 -19.41 0.97 12.15
C PRO A 236 -18.14 0.18 12.48
N ASP A 237 -17.65 -0.63 11.54
CA ASP A 237 -16.42 -1.43 11.70
C ASP A 237 -15.14 -0.66 11.35
N ALA A 238 -15.23 0.62 10.98
CA ALA A 238 -14.07 1.43 10.64
C ALA A 238 -13.14 1.63 11.84
N GLN A 239 -11.99 0.97 11.78
CA GLN A 239 -10.86 1.19 12.68
C GLN A 239 -10.02 2.42 12.29
N PRO A 240 -9.25 3.03 13.20
CA PRO A 240 -8.47 4.25 12.94
C PRO A 240 -7.49 4.20 11.75
N HIS A 241 -6.99 3.02 11.40
CA HIS A 241 -6.06 2.85 10.28
C HIS A 241 -6.75 3.02 8.91
N HIS A 242 -8.07 2.82 8.82
CA HIS A 242 -8.83 3.00 7.57
C HIS A 242 -8.80 4.46 7.08
N PRO A 243 -9.31 5.45 7.84
CA PRO A 243 -9.26 6.84 7.41
C PRO A 243 -7.81 7.36 7.27
N GLN A 244 -6.86 6.81 8.02
CA GLN A 244 -5.43 7.10 7.86
C GLN A 244 -4.90 6.71 6.48
N SER A 245 -5.23 5.50 6.03
CA SER A 245 -4.84 5.00 4.71
C SER A 245 -5.50 5.81 3.60
N MET A 246 -6.81 6.04 3.70
CA MET A 246 -7.59 6.84 2.74
C MET A 246 -7.04 8.26 2.59
N GLY A 247 -6.80 8.96 3.71
CA GLY A 247 -6.25 10.32 3.69
C GLY A 247 -4.84 10.37 3.12
N GLY A 248 -4.02 9.35 3.40
CA GLY A 248 -2.70 9.19 2.80
C GLY A 248 -2.74 9.10 1.28
N GLN A 249 -3.63 8.26 0.74
CA GLN A 249 -3.82 8.08 -0.70
C GLN A 249 -4.38 9.34 -1.36
N LEU A 250 -5.43 9.93 -0.78
CA LEU A 250 -6.08 11.10 -1.35
C LEU A 250 -5.14 12.30 -1.44
N ARG A 251 -4.28 12.52 -0.43
CA ARG A 251 -3.22 13.56 -0.48
C ARG A 251 -2.32 13.39 -1.71
N ARG A 252 -1.93 12.15 -2.01
CA ARG A 252 -1.06 11.86 -3.17
C ARG A 252 -1.78 12.08 -4.49
N VAL A 253 -3.07 11.72 -4.57
CA VAL A 253 -3.90 12.00 -5.73
C VAL A 253 -4.05 13.50 -5.95
N THR A 254 -4.33 14.29 -4.91
CA THR A 254 -4.43 15.77 -5.05
C THR A 254 -3.11 16.41 -5.47
N GLN A 255 -1.97 15.94 -4.95
CA GLN A 255 -0.64 16.38 -5.38
C GLN A 255 -0.39 16.06 -6.86
N ALA A 256 -0.77 14.87 -7.32
CA ALA A 256 -0.64 14.47 -8.72
C ALA A 256 -1.53 15.32 -9.65
N HIS A 257 -2.78 15.61 -9.27
CA HIS A 257 -3.63 16.57 -9.99
C HIS A 257 -2.97 17.94 -10.11
N GLY A 258 -2.41 18.46 -9.02
CA GLY A 258 -1.69 19.74 -9.02
C GLY A 258 -0.49 19.76 -9.98
N LEU A 259 0.32 18.70 -9.98
CA LEU A 259 1.43 18.54 -10.92
C LEU A 259 0.97 18.41 -12.38
N LEU A 260 -0.21 17.84 -12.62
CA LEU A 260 -0.85 17.76 -13.94
C LEU A 260 -1.52 19.07 -14.38
N GLY A 261 -1.56 20.10 -13.53
CA GLY A 261 -2.31 21.32 -13.77
C GLY A 261 -3.83 21.12 -13.79
N GLN A 262 -4.32 20.01 -13.20
CA GLN A 262 -5.73 19.68 -13.13
C GLN A 262 -6.35 20.28 -11.85
N PRO A 263 -7.59 20.81 -11.92
CA PRO A 263 -8.20 21.51 -10.80
C PRO A 263 -8.59 20.53 -9.68
N VAL A 264 -8.23 20.91 -8.44
CA VAL A 264 -8.73 20.31 -7.20
C VAL A 264 -9.65 21.32 -6.52
N PRO A 265 -10.88 20.96 -6.09
CA PRO A 265 -11.78 21.89 -5.42
C PRO A 265 -11.14 22.47 -4.16
N ALA A 266 -11.17 23.80 -4.02
CA ALA A 266 -10.58 24.50 -2.88
C ALA A 266 -11.25 24.11 -1.54
N ASP A 267 -12.52 23.72 -1.59
CA ASP A 267 -13.32 23.28 -0.45
C ASP A 267 -13.25 21.76 -0.20
N LEU A 268 -12.47 21.00 -0.98
CA LEU A 268 -12.41 19.54 -0.89
C LEU A 268 -12.12 19.07 0.54
N HIS A 269 -11.24 19.75 1.26
CA HIS A 269 -10.93 19.43 2.66
C HIS A 269 -12.15 19.51 3.58
N GLY A 270 -12.96 20.56 3.45
CA GLY A 270 -14.17 20.75 4.27
C GLY A 270 -15.30 19.78 3.91
N ARG A 271 -15.22 19.14 2.74
CA ARG A 271 -16.21 18.19 2.24
C ARG A 271 -15.90 16.75 2.60
N LEU A 272 -14.66 16.41 2.95
CA LEU A 272 -14.24 15.04 3.29
C LEU A 272 -14.57 14.68 4.75
N PRO A 273 -14.78 13.38 5.06
CA PRO A 273 -14.79 12.93 6.45
C PRO A 273 -13.42 13.17 7.10
N PRO A 274 -13.28 13.03 8.43
CA PRO A 274 -12.00 13.18 9.12
C PRO A 274 -11.00 12.07 8.70
N LEU A 275 -10.28 12.32 7.62
CA LEU A 275 -9.21 11.47 7.10
C LEU A 275 -7.85 11.99 7.62
N SER A 276 -7.31 11.37 8.67
CA SER A 276 -5.92 11.63 9.09
C SER A 276 -4.94 11.20 7.98
N PRO A 277 -3.78 11.83 7.70
CA PRO A 277 -3.27 13.13 8.10
C PRO A 277 -3.51 14.18 6.99
N PHE A 278 -4.71 14.23 6.38
CA PHE A 278 -5.11 15.32 5.48
C PHE A 278 -5.28 16.66 6.24
N LEU A 279 -5.08 16.63 7.57
CA LEU A 279 -5.32 17.70 8.56
C LEU A 279 -4.10 18.57 8.91
N ARG A 280 -3.02 18.56 8.13
CA ARG A 280 -2.03 19.64 8.22
C ARG A 280 -1.95 20.38 6.89
N PRO A 281 -2.53 21.59 6.80
CA PRO A 281 -1.95 22.61 5.94
C PRO A 281 -0.47 22.70 6.33
N THR A 282 0.43 22.71 5.35
CA THR A 282 1.75 23.27 5.58
C THR A 282 1.52 24.69 6.07
N ALA A 283 1.74 24.93 7.36
CA ALA A 283 1.76 26.27 7.90
C ALA A 283 2.95 26.99 7.26
N GLY A 284 2.68 28.03 6.47
CA GLY A 284 3.68 28.95 5.92
C GLY A 284 4.29 28.48 4.60
N ASP A 285 3.82 29.05 3.49
CA ASP A 285 4.60 29.89 2.54
C ASP A 285 3.92 29.94 1.17
#